data_AF-A0A1E8YPZ7-F1
#
_entry.id   AF-A0A1E8YPZ7-F1
#
_cell.length_a   1.000
_cell.length_b   1.000
_cell.length_c   1.000
_cell.angle_alpha   90.00
_cell.angle_beta   90.00
_cell.angle_gamma   90.00
#
_symmetry.space_group_name_H-M   'P 1'
#
loop_
_entity.id
_entity.type
_entity.pdbx_description
1 polymer ?
#
loop_
_entity_poly.entity_id
_entity_poly.type
_entity_poly.pdbx_seq_one_letter_code
_entity_poly.pdbx_strand_id
1 'polypeptide(L)' 'MKCILCGIDKELTDINFHVKKKSKTGFDSRCKECRKELDKERYEKKREKILAQKREYYQRKKERELNNG' A
#
# COMPACT_ATOMS: atom_id res chain seq x y z
N MET A 1 2.68 12.84 19.00
CA MET A 1 1.90 11.59 18.90
C MET A 1 2.87 10.44 18.77
N LYS A 2 2.79 9.48 19.68
CA LYS A 2 3.63 8.28 19.65
C LYS A 2 3.16 7.32 18.56
N CYS A 3 4.04 6.96 17.63
CA CYS A 3 3.75 5.94 16.63
C CYS A 3 3.56 4.58 17.32
N ILE A 4 2.49 3.85 17.00
CA ILE A 4 2.21 2.54 17.63
C ILE A 4 3.17 1.41 17.19
N LEU A 5 3.97 1.63 16.15
CA LEU A 5 4.91 0.63 15.63
C LEU A 5 6.34 0.88 16.10
N CYS A 6 6.91 2.06 15.80
CA CYS A 6 8.27 2.37 16.22
C CYS A 6 8.37 2.97 17.64
N GLY A 7 7.25 3.36 18.26
CA GLY A 7 7.25 3.96 19.59
C GLY A 7 7.84 5.37 19.67
N ILE A 8 8.21 5.99 18.54
CA ILE A 8 8.79 7.34 18.51
C ILE A 8 7.67 8.39 18.53
N ASP A 9 7.83 9.42 19.36
CA ASP A 9 6.97 10.60 19.33
C ASP A 9 7.29 11.50 18.14
N LYS A 10 6.29 11.77 17.31
CA LYS A 10 6.38 12.66 16.14
C LYS A 10 5.26 13.69 16.19
N GLU A 11 5.47 14.83 15.55
CA GLU A 11 4.45 15.88 15.43
C GLU A 11 3.23 15.35 14.66
N LEU A 12 2.02 15.68 15.11
CA LEU A 12 0.77 15.21 14.51
C LEU A 12 0.41 16.03 13.26
N THR A 13 1.22 15.87 12.23
CA THR A 13 1.07 16.52 10.92
C THR A 13 0.95 15.49 9.81
N ASP A 14 0.49 15.95 8.65
CA ASP A 14 0.44 15.16 7.44
C ASP A 14 1.83 14.85 6.87
N ILE A 15 2.91 15.45 7.37
CA ILE A 15 4.29 15.08 7.07
C ILE A 15 4.60 13.72 7.70
N ASN A 16 4.28 13.54 8.99
CA ASN A 16 4.66 12.37 9.78
C ASN A 16 3.63 11.23 9.74
N PHE A 17 2.35 11.54 9.58
CA PHE A 17 1.24 10.58 9.64
C PHE A 17 0.33 10.68 8.41
N HIS A 18 -0.25 9.57 7.98
CA HIS A 18 -1.23 9.58 6.89
C HIS A 18 -2.58 10.09 7.41
N VAL A 19 -3.29 10.89 6.60
CA VAL A 19 -4.64 11.34 6.92
C VAL A 19 -5.60 10.15 6.96
N LYS A 20 -6.36 10.04 8.05
CA LYS A 20 -7.42 9.05 8.24
C LYS A 20 -8.66 9.76 8.79
N LYS A 21 -9.50 10.26 7.89
CA LYS A 21 -10.69 11.07 8.20
C LYS A 21 -11.65 10.45 9.23
N LYS A 22 -11.71 9.11 9.29
CA LYS A 22 -12.57 8.36 10.23
C LYS A 22 -11.93 8.12 11.61
N SER A 23 -10.69 8.56 11.83
CA SER A 23 -10.02 8.44 13.13
C SER A 23 -10.33 9.65 14.00
N LYS A 24 -10.29 9.47 15.33
CA LYS A 24 -10.53 10.53 16.31
C LYS A 24 -9.60 11.75 16.11
N THR A 25 -8.36 11.51 15.70
CA THR A 25 -7.34 12.55 15.52
C THR A 25 -7.24 13.05 14.08
N GLY A 26 -7.97 12.46 13.13
CA GLY A 26 -7.81 12.74 11.70
C GLY A 26 -6.58 12.09 11.05
N PHE A 27 -5.74 11.36 11.81
CA PHE A 27 -4.51 10.73 11.34
C PHE A 27 -4.41 9.24 11.71
N ASP A 28 -3.65 8.47 10.92
CA ASP A 28 -3.27 7.10 11.27
C ASP A 28 -2.39 7.11 12.54
N SER A 29 -2.47 6.06 13.35
CA SER A 29 -1.64 5.91 14.55
C SER A 29 -0.22 5.45 14.25
N ARG A 30 0.06 5.08 13.00
CA ARG A 30 1.37 4.69 12.49
C ARG A 30 1.95 5.83 11.67
N CYS A 31 3.23 6.13 11.89
CA CYS A 31 3.94 7.09 11.06
C CYS A 31 4.08 6.57 9.62
N LYS A 32 4.33 7.49 8.68
CA LYS A 32 4.51 7.16 7.26
C LYS A 32 5.67 6.19 7.02
N GLU A 33 6.76 6.30 7.78
CA GLU A 33 7.94 5.44 7.63
C GLU A 33 7.59 3.98 7.93
N CYS A 34 7.04 3.70 9.12
CA CYS A 34 6.60 2.36 9.46
C CYS A 34 5.53 1.84 8.50
N ARG A 35 4.66 2.72 7.98
CA ARG A 35 3.68 2.32 6.98
C ARG A 35 4.32 1.89 5.67
N LYS A 36 5.34 2.64 5.20
CA LYS A 36 6.12 2.33 3.99
C LYS A 36 6.82 0.98 4.10
N GLU A 37 7.43 0.68 5.24
CA GLU A 37 8.08 -0.62 5.50
C GLU A 37 7.08 -1.77 5.47
N LEU A 38 5.96 -1.62 6.18
CA LEU A 38 4.89 -2.63 6.18
C LEU A 38 4.30 -2.87 4.78
N ASP A 39 4.09 -1.80 4.02
CA ASP A 39 3.54 -1.91 2.67
C ASP A 39 4.56 -2.56 1.72
N LYS A 40 5.87 -2.33 1.90
CA LYS A 40 6.95 -3.04 1.19
C LYS A 40 6.94 -4.54 1.50
N GLU A 41 6.93 -4.94 2.77
CA GLU A 41 6.88 -6.36 3.14
C GLU A 41 5.61 -7.05 2.61
N ARG A 42 4.46 -6.38 2.70
CA ARG A 42 3.19 -6.89 2.15
C ARG A 42 3.26 -7.10 0.65
N TYR A 43 3.92 -6.18 -0.07
CA TYR A 43 4.13 -6.31 -1.50
C TYR A 43 5.05 -7.49 -1.81
N GLU A 44 6.19 -7.61 -1.12
CA GLU A 44 7.15 -8.72 -1.33
C GLU A 44 6.48 -10.08 -1.13
N LYS A 45 5.72 -10.26 -0.04
CA LYS A 45 4.96 -11.50 0.23
C LYS A 45 3.91 -11.84 -0.82
N LYS A 46 3.39 -10.84 -1.53
CA LYS A 46 2.35 -11.00 -2.57
C LYS A 46 2.89 -10.83 -3.99
N ARG A 47 4.19 -10.61 -4.15
CA ARG A 47 4.80 -10.18 -5.41
C ARG A 47 4.53 -11.17 -6.52
N GLU A 48 4.72 -12.47 -6.25
CA GLU A 48 4.50 -13.53 -7.24
C GLU A 48 3.05 -13.58 -7.71
N LYS A 49 2.10 -13.52 -6.76
CA LYS A 49 0.66 -13.48 -7.07
C LYS A 49 0.30 -12.27 -7.92
N ILE A 50 0.84 -11.09 -7.60
CA ILE A 50 0.62 -9.86 -8.37
C ILE A 50 1.17 -10.01 -9.79
N LEU A 51 2.36 -10.59 -9.94
CA LEU A 51 2.98 -10.81 -11.25
C LEU A 51 2.20 -11.84 -12.08
N ALA A 52 1.72 -12.92 -11.47
CA ALA A 52 0.87 -13.91 -12.13
C ALA A 52 -0.42 -13.27 -12.67
N GLN A 53 -1.13 -12.52 -11.83
CA GLN A 53 -2.35 -11.79 -12.23
C GLN A 53 -2.10 -10.82 -13.38
N LYS A 54 -0.96 -10.11 -13.37
CA LYS A 54 -0.56 -9.22 -14.47
C LYS A 54 -0.33 -10.00 -15.76
N ARG A 55 0.39 -11.13 -15.72
CA ARG A 55 0.63 -11.97 -16.90
C ARG A 55 -0.69 -12.46 -17.51
N GLU A 56 -1.60 -12.99 -16.69
CA GLU A 56 -2.92 -13.45 -17.13
C GLU A 56 -3.76 -12.31 -17.74
N TYR A 57 -3.68 -11.10 -17.19
CA TYR A 57 -4.36 -9.94 -17.74
C TYR A 57 -3.87 -9.63 -19.16
N TYR A 58 -2.55 -9.58 -19.37
CA TYR A 58 -1.99 -9.28 -20.69
C TYR A 58 -2.20 -10.40 -21.71
N GLN A 59 -2.16 -11.68 -21.29
CA GLN A 59 -2.50 -12.81 -22.14
C GLN A 59 -3.95 -12.71 -22.65
N ARG A 60 -4.91 -12.52 -21.73
CA ARG A 60 -6.32 -12.36 -22.09
C ARG A 60 -6.56 -11.14 -22.98
N LYS A 61 -5.83 -10.04 -22.76
CA LYS A 61 -5.93 -8.85 -23.61
C LYS A 61 -5.46 -9.17 -25.04
N LYS A 62 -4.31 -9.83 -25.19
CA LYS A 62 -3.78 -10.25 -26.49
C LYS A 62 -4.72 -11.20 -27.22
N GLU A 63 -5.30 -12.18 -26.52
CA GLU A 63 -6.29 -13.10 -27.09
C GLU A 63 -7.53 -12.38 -27.60
N ARG A 64 -8.06 -11.40 -26.85
CA ARG A 64 -9.19 -10.58 -27.30
C ARG A 64 -8.84 -9.78 -28.55
N GLU A 65 -7.65 -9.20 -28.60
CA GLU A 65 -7.20 -8.43 -29.76
C GLU A 65 -7.03 -9.32 -31.00
N LEU A 66 -6.50 -10.54 -30.84
CA LEU A 66 -6.37 -11.53 -31.91
C LEU A 66 -7.71 -12.08 -32.41
N ASN A 67 -8.69 -12.28 -31.52
CA ASN A 67 -10.00 -12.84 -31.88
C ASN A 67 -10.97 -11.79 -32.47
N ASN A 68 -10.64 -10.51 -32.39
CA ASN A 68 -11.47 -9.39 -32.86
C ASN A 68 -10.97 -8.78 -34.19
N GLY A 69 -9.93 -9.35 -34.81
CA GLY A 69 -9.40 -8.95 -36.12
C GLY A 69 -9.54 -10.07 -37.13
#